data_AF-B8A7H3-F1
#
_entry.id   AF-B8A7H3-F1
#
_cell.length_a   1.000
_cell.length_b   1.000
_cell.length_c   1.000
_cell.angle_alpha   90.00
_cell.angle_beta   90.00
_cell.angle_gamma   90.00
#
_symmetry.space_group_name_H-M   'P 1'
#
loop_
_entity.id
_entity.type
_entity.pdbx_description
1 polymer ?
#
loop_
_entity_poly.entity_id
_entity_poly.type
_entity_poly.pdbx_seq_one_letter_code
_entity_poly.pdbx_strand_id
1 'polypeptide(L)'
;MAGRKETVIKMAKELSVLCDVPVALVCAVGGAVEVWESEEGVLDRYRALPPEVRATRAHTHRGYLERELRARRAKLAKVREEGAFKSWGRDALSGIITAEEAPALLESIDAAIAAATARQEALALLDGGGLHLQHEVFCDFFG
;
A
#
# COMPACT_ATOMS: atom_id res chain seq x y z
N MET A 1 17.39 -17.51 -3.83
CA MET A 1 16.36 -17.63 -2.76
C MET A 1 16.92 -17.84 -1.35
N ALA A 2 18.14 -18.39 -1.18
CA ALA A 2 18.74 -18.63 0.15
C ALA A 2 18.85 -17.35 1.02
N GLY A 3 19.15 -16.19 0.44
CA GLY A 3 19.33 -14.95 1.20
C GLY A 3 18.06 -14.39 1.85
N ARG A 4 16.87 -14.59 1.26
CA ARG A 4 15.62 -14.06 1.84
C ARG A 4 15.23 -14.83 3.10
N LYS A 5 15.34 -16.16 3.08
CA LYS A 5 15.07 -17.03 4.23
C LYS A 5 15.94 -16.63 5.42
N GLU A 6 17.26 -16.52 5.20
CA GLU A 6 18.20 -16.14 6.26
C GLU A 6 17.86 -14.76 6.85
N THR A 7 17.45 -13.83 6.00
CA THR A 7 17.02 -12.49 6.43
C THR A 7 15.77 -12.56 7.32
N VAL A 8 14.76 -13.37 6.96
CA VAL A 8 13.54 -13.50 7.76
C VAL A 8 13.82 -14.22 9.08
N ILE A 9 14.69 -15.24 9.08
CA ILE A 9 15.13 -15.91 10.32
C ILE A 9 15.86 -14.91 11.22
N LYS A 10 16.73 -14.05 10.67
CA LYS A 10 17.40 -12.99 11.44
C LYS A 10 16.39 -12.02 12.05
N MET A 11 15.40 -11.56 11.28
CA MET A 11 14.34 -10.69 11.81
C MET A 11 13.52 -11.39 12.92
N ALA A 12 13.20 -12.67 12.76
CA ALA A 12 12.47 -13.43 13.76
C ALA A 12 13.28 -13.59 15.07
N LYS A 13 14.60 -13.78 14.96
CA LYS A 13 15.52 -13.77 16.12
C LYS A 13 15.56 -12.42 16.81
N GLU A 14 15.74 -11.35 16.04
CA GLU A 14 15.75 -9.98 16.58
C GLU A 14 14.42 -9.65 17.27
N LEU A 15 13.29 -10.01 16.67
CA LEU A 15 11.97 -9.82 17.28
C LEU A 15 11.83 -10.58 18.59
N SER A 16 12.27 -11.84 18.64
CA SER A 16 12.21 -12.64 19.86
C SER A 16 13.05 -12.03 20.98
N VAL A 17 14.26 -11.56 20.67
CA VAL A 17 15.18 -10.96 21.66
C VAL A 17 14.75 -9.56 22.09
N LEU A 18 14.36 -8.70 21.17
CA LEU A 18 14.03 -7.31 21.46
C LEU A 18 12.69 -7.15 22.19
N CYS A 19 11.74 -8.04 21.90
CA CYS A 19 10.41 -7.99 22.50
C CYS A 19 10.19 -9.03 23.59
N ASP A 20 11.17 -9.90 23.87
CA ASP A 20 11.07 -11.02 24.83
C ASP A 20 9.82 -11.88 24.59
N VAL A 21 9.62 -12.24 23.32
CA VAL A 21 8.46 -13.05 22.89
C VAL A 21 8.89 -14.37 22.23
N PRO A 22 8.17 -15.47 22.49
CA PRO A 22 8.39 -16.73 21.78
C PRO A 22 7.92 -16.63 20.33
N VAL A 23 8.80 -16.98 19.38
CA VAL A 23 8.54 -16.87 17.93
C VAL A 23 8.83 -18.20 17.26
N ALA A 24 7.92 -18.61 16.36
CA ALA A 24 8.16 -19.70 15.42
C ALA A 24 7.92 -19.21 13.99
N LEU A 25 8.83 -19.58 13.08
CA LEU A 25 8.77 -19.28 11.66
C LEU A 25 8.64 -20.58 10.86
N VAL A 26 7.63 -20.65 9.99
CA VAL A 26 7.43 -21.76 9.06
C VAL A 26 7.56 -21.22 7.65
N CYS A 27 8.53 -21.72 6.89
CA CYS A 27 8.74 -21.39 5.49
C CYS A 27 8.36 -22.58 4.62
N ALA A 28 7.46 -22.37 3.66
CA ALA A 28 7.10 -23.38 2.67
C ALA A 28 7.47 -22.91 1.27
N VAL A 29 8.34 -23.65 0.57
CA VAL A 29 8.76 -23.34 -0.81
C VAL A 29 8.66 -24.61 -1.65
N GLY A 30 7.80 -24.60 -2.67
CA GLY A 30 7.69 -25.72 -3.62
C GLY A 30 7.33 -27.08 -2.97
N GLY A 31 6.62 -27.07 -1.84
CA GLY A 31 6.25 -28.28 -1.09
C GLY A 31 7.25 -28.69 0.00
N ALA A 32 8.46 -28.12 0.04
CA ALA A 32 9.37 -28.28 1.16
C ALA A 32 8.97 -27.32 2.28
N VAL A 33 8.82 -27.86 3.50
CA VAL A 33 8.51 -27.08 4.71
C VAL A 33 9.74 -27.07 5.61
N GLU A 34 10.18 -25.88 5.98
CA GLU A 34 11.25 -25.65 6.93
C GLU A 34 10.70 -24.88 8.12
N VAL A 35 11.17 -25.22 9.31
CA VAL A 35 10.68 -24.65 10.57
C VAL A 35 11.87 -24.15 11.38
N TRP A 36 11.72 -22.97 11.97
CA TRP A 36 12.63 -22.40 12.95
C TRP A 36 11.83 -21.94 14.17
N GLU A 37 12.33 -22.21 15.37
CA GLU A 37 11.72 -21.79 16.63
C GLU A 37 12.76 -21.06 17.49
N SER A 38 12.34 -20.02 18.22
CA SER A 38 13.17 -19.33 19.20
C SER A 38 13.41 -20.18 20.44
N GLU A 39 12.39 -20.93 20.84
CA GLU A 39 12.40 -21.91 21.92
C GLU A 39 11.76 -23.19 21.40
N GLU A 40 12.23 -24.34 21.91
CA GLU A 40 11.67 -25.62 21.55
C GLU A 40 10.18 -25.71 21.95
N GLY A 41 9.33 -26.10 21.00
CA GLY A 41 7.92 -26.39 21.22
C GLY A 41 6.97 -25.18 21.12
N VAL A 42 7.45 -24.03 20.65
CA VAL A 42 6.58 -22.85 20.41
C VAL A 42 5.47 -23.17 19.42
N LEU A 43 5.79 -23.87 18.33
CA LEU A 43 4.81 -24.23 17.31
C LEU A 43 3.79 -25.24 17.84
N ASP A 44 4.21 -26.16 18.70
CA ASP A 44 3.32 -27.14 19.32
C ASP A 44 2.37 -26.48 20.33
N ARG A 45 2.87 -25.54 21.13
CA ARG A 45 2.03 -24.69 21.98
C ARG A 45 0.98 -23.93 21.16
N TYR A 46 1.36 -23.39 20.00
CA TYR A 46 0.42 -22.74 19.08
C TYR A 46 -0.61 -23.71 18.50
N ARG A 47 -0.19 -24.91 18.08
CA ARG A 47 -1.07 -25.95 17.53
C ARG A 47 -2.02 -26.55 18.55
N ALA A 48 -1.67 -26.54 19.84
CA ALA A 48 -2.55 -26.95 20.93
C ALA A 48 -3.72 -25.98 21.16
N LEU A 49 -3.65 -24.74 20.65
CA LEU A 49 -4.75 -23.78 20.76
C LEU A 49 -5.96 -24.21 19.91
N PRO A 50 -7.20 -23.96 20.39
CA PRO A 50 -8.41 -24.19 19.60
C PRO A 50 -8.36 -23.45 18.25
N PRO A 51 -8.89 -24.05 17.17
CA PRO A 51 -8.83 -23.46 15.83
C PRO A 51 -9.50 -22.08 15.74
N GLU A 52 -10.53 -21.82 16.55
CA GLU A 52 -11.22 -20.53 16.63
C GLU A 52 -10.30 -19.44 17.20
N VAL A 53 -9.48 -19.79 18.21
CA VAL A 53 -8.49 -18.89 18.79
C VAL A 53 -7.35 -18.64 17.81
N ARG A 54 -6.95 -19.66 17.04
CA ARG A 54 -5.94 -19.49 15.99
C ARG A 54 -6.43 -18.60 14.85
N ALA A 55 -7.68 -18.76 14.42
CA ALA A 55 -8.27 -17.97 13.33
C ALA A 55 -8.42 -16.49 13.69
N THR A 56 -8.83 -16.19 14.93
CA THR A 56 -8.95 -14.80 15.41
C THR A 56 -7.59 -14.10 15.54
N ARG A 57 -6.54 -14.85 15.86
CA ARG A 57 -5.15 -14.35 15.97
C ARG A 57 -4.36 -14.45 14.67
N ALA A 58 -4.93 -15.04 13.62
CA ALA A 58 -4.27 -15.17 12.35
C ALA A 58 -4.27 -13.82 11.63
N HIS A 59 -3.08 -13.28 11.40
CA HIS A 59 -2.88 -12.10 10.56
C HIS A 59 -2.27 -12.54 9.23
N THR A 60 -2.97 -12.27 8.14
CA THR A 60 -2.49 -12.53 6.78
C THR A 60 -2.04 -11.22 6.14
N HIS A 61 -0.99 -11.28 5.31
CA HIS A 61 -0.54 -10.10 4.56
C HIS A 61 -1.67 -9.51 3.71
N ARG A 62 -2.46 -10.38 3.06
CA ARG A 62 -3.65 -9.97 2.31
C ARG A 62 -4.65 -9.21 3.18
N GLY A 63 -4.98 -9.71 4.37
CA GLY A 63 -5.89 -9.03 5.28
C GLY A 63 -5.35 -7.68 5.77
N TYR A 64 -4.03 -7.56 5.94
CA TYR A 64 -3.38 -6.28 6.21
C TYR A 64 -3.54 -5.30 5.05
N LEU A 65 -3.20 -5.72 3.82
CA LEU A 65 -3.31 -4.89 2.62
C LEU A 65 -4.76 -4.45 2.35
N GLU A 66 -5.74 -5.33 2.55
CA GLU A 66 -7.15 -4.99 2.42
C GLU A 66 -7.58 -3.90 3.41
N ARG A 67 -7.07 -3.94 4.65
CA ARG A 67 -7.33 -2.89 5.65
C ARG A 67 -6.68 -1.57 5.27
N GLU A 68 -5.41 -1.59 4.86
CA GLU A 68 -4.70 -0.39 4.39
C GLU A 68 -5.41 0.22 3.18
N LEU A 69 -5.82 -0.60 2.21
CA LEU A 69 -6.55 -0.14 1.03
C LEU A 69 -7.87 0.53 1.43
N ARG A 70 -8.61 -0.04 2.39
CA ARG A 70 -9.84 0.55 2.91
C ARG A 70 -9.58 1.91 3.56
N ALA A 71 -8.56 2.01 4.42
CA ALA A 71 -8.20 3.24 5.10
C ALA A 71 -7.82 4.35 4.09
N ARG A 72 -7.02 4.00 3.08
CA ARG A 72 -6.63 4.93 2.01
C ARG A 72 -7.81 5.40 1.18
N ARG A 73 -8.73 4.49 0.83
CA ARG A 73 -9.98 4.85 0.11
C ARG A 73 -10.86 5.77 0.94
N ALA A 74 -11.00 5.52 2.25
CA ALA A 74 -11.76 6.40 3.14
C ALA A 74 -11.14 7.79 3.23
N LYS A 75 -9.80 7.88 3.35
CA LYS A 75 -9.09 9.16 3.32
C LYS A 75 -9.30 9.91 2.02
N LEU A 76 -9.29 9.21 0.89
CA LEU A 76 -9.52 9.79 -0.42
C LEU A 76 -10.96 10.27 -0.60
N ALA A 77 -11.95 9.51 -0.12
CA ALA A 77 -13.35 9.94 -0.10
C ALA A 77 -13.53 11.22 0.74
N LYS A 78 -12.91 11.26 1.93
CA LYS A 78 -12.92 12.44 2.79
C LYS A 78 -12.33 13.69 2.10
N VAL A 79 -11.18 13.55 1.43
CA VAL A 79 -10.58 14.67 0.66
C VAL A 79 -11.48 15.12 -0.51
N ARG A 80 -12.23 14.20 -1.13
CA ARG A 80 -13.19 14.55 -2.18
C ARG A 80 -14.40 15.29 -1.63
N GLU A 81 -14.93 14.86 -0.48
CA GLU A 81 -16.05 15.51 0.20
C GLU A 81 -15.67 16.89 0.76
N GLU A 82 -14.49 17.00 1.36
CA GLU A 82 -13.96 18.27 1.90
C GLU A 82 -13.60 19.28 0.79
N GLY A 83 -13.53 18.81 -0.46
CA GLY A 83 -13.03 19.59 -1.59
C GLY A 83 -11.51 19.69 -1.55
N ALA A 84 -10.86 19.37 -2.66
CA ALA A 84 -9.39 19.30 -2.72
C ALA A 84 -8.69 20.65 -2.47
N PHE A 85 -9.43 21.76 -2.48
CA PHE A 85 -8.90 23.10 -2.24
C PHE A 85 -9.92 23.95 -1.50
N LYS A 86 -9.47 24.76 -0.53
CA LYS A 86 -10.25 25.92 -0.08
C LYS A 86 -10.60 26.72 -1.33
N SER A 87 -11.88 26.99 -1.57
CA SER A 87 -12.29 27.86 -2.67
C SER A 87 -11.46 29.14 -2.58
N TRP A 88 -10.66 29.41 -3.59
CA TRP A 88 -9.96 30.69 -3.67
C TRP A 88 -11.07 31.76 -3.63
N GLY A 89 -10.97 32.70 -2.69
CA GLY A 89 -11.94 33.78 -2.59
C GLY A 89 -12.09 34.44 -3.97
N ARG A 90 -13.27 34.98 -4.28
CA ARG A 90 -13.56 35.64 -5.57
C ARG A 90 -12.47 36.66 -5.96
N ASP A 91 -11.81 37.24 -4.95
CA ASP A 91 -10.78 38.27 -5.10
C ASP A 91 -9.34 37.73 -5.10
N ALA A 92 -9.12 36.41 -5.02
CA ALA A 92 -7.77 35.82 -5.00
C ALA A 92 -6.97 36.10 -6.29
N LEU A 93 -7.66 36.44 -7.38
CA LEU A 93 -7.08 36.75 -8.69
C LEU A 93 -7.31 38.21 -9.11
N SER A 94 -8.02 39.02 -8.33
CA SER A 94 -8.48 40.37 -8.72
C SER A 94 -7.35 41.38 -8.95
N GLY A 95 -6.13 41.09 -8.47
CA GLY A 95 -4.92 41.89 -8.70
C GLY A 95 -3.93 41.30 -9.72
N ILE A 96 -4.23 40.14 -10.31
CA ILE A 96 -3.32 39.41 -11.21
C ILE A 96 -3.86 39.39 -12.65
N ILE A 97 -5.18 39.32 -12.81
CA ILE A 97 -5.85 39.17 -14.11
C ILE A 97 -7.09 40.06 -14.10
N THR A 98 -7.32 40.83 -15.17
CA THR A 98 -8.56 41.61 -15.30
C THR A 98 -9.76 40.71 -15.58
N ALA A 99 -10.97 41.17 -15.29
CA ALA A 99 -12.20 40.39 -15.49
C ALA A 99 -12.40 39.92 -16.94
N GLU A 100 -11.84 40.67 -17.91
CA GLU A 100 -11.90 40.37 -19.34
C GLU A 100 -10.86 39.34 -19.80
N GLU A 101 -9.72 39.22 -19.09
CA GLU A 101 -8.64 38.28 -19.42
C GLU A 101 -8.85 36.90 -18.78
N ALA A 102 -9.65 36.82 -17.72
CA ALA A 102 -10.01 35.58 -17.04
C ALA A 102 -10.68 34.53 -17.97
N PRO A 103 -11.70 34.86 -18.80
CA PRO A 103 -12.31 33.88 -19.70
C PRO A 103 -11.33 33.37 -20.77
N ALA A 104 -10.50 34.25 -21.33
CA ALA A 104 -9.50 33.85 -22.33
C ALA A 104 -8.44 32.90 -21.75
N LEU A 105 -8.03 33.12 -20.49
CA LEU A 105 -7.12 32.21 -19.81
C LEU A 105 -7.77 30.83 -19.57
N LEU A 106 -9.03 30.80 -19.13
CA LEU A 106 -9.75 29.55 -18.92
C LEU A 106 -9.87 28.75 -20.22
N GLU A 107 -10.23 29.40 -21.33
CA GLU A 107 -10.27 28.77 -22.65
C GLU A 107 -8.91 28.20 -23.06
N SER A 108 -7.81 28.91 -22.76
CA SER A 108 -6.46 28.41 -23.04
C SER A 108 -6.07 27.19 -22.20
N ILE A 109 -6.50 27.13 -20.93
CA ILE A 109 -6.28 26.00 -20.03
C ILE A 109 -7.08 24.79 -20.52
N ASP A 110 -8.35 24.99 -20.85
CA ASP A 110 -9.22 23.92 -21.36
C ASP A 110 -8.68 23.35 -22.68
N ALA A 111 -8.22 24.21 -23.59
CA ALA A 111 -7.57 23.80 -24.83
C ALA A 111 -6.27 23.01 -24.58
N ALA A 112 -5.47 23.41 -23.59
CA ALA A 112 -4.24 22.72 -23.22
C ALA A 112 -4.52 21.34 -22.61
N ILE A 113 -5.56 21.22 -21.77
CA ILE A 113 -6.01 19.95 -21.19
C ILE A 113 -6.50 19.02 -22.31
N ALA A 114 -7.37 19.51 -23.20
CA ALA A 114 -7.88 18.72 -24.33
C ALA A 114 -6.73 18.21 -25.22
N ALA A 115 -5.75 19.06 -25.52
CA ALA A 115 -4.58 18.67 -26.29
C ALA A 115 -3.70 17.65 -25.55
N ALA A 116 -3.57 17.76 -24.22
CA ALA A 116 -2.84 16.79 -23.42
C ALA A 116 -3.56 15.43 -23.38
N THR A 117 -4.89 15.42 -23.21
CA THR A 117 -5.70 14.20 -23.24
C THR A 117 -5.61 13.51 -24.59
N ALA A 118 -5.72 14.25 -25.70
CA ALA A 118 -5.55 13.69 -27.04
C ALA A 118 -4.16 13.08 -27.26
N ARG A 119 -3.10 13.68 -26.71
CA ARG A 119 -1.74 13.09 -26.75
C ARG A 119 -1.66 11.82 -25.92
N GLN A 120 -2.28 11.79 -24.74
CA GLN A 120 -2.32 10.59 -23.90
C GLN A 120 -3.08 9.45 -24.57
N GLU A 121 -4.21 9.74 -25.22
CA GLU A 121 -4.97 8.74 -25.99
C GLU A 121 -4.16 8.24 -27.20
N ALA A 122 -3.49 9.13 -27.92
CA ALA A 122 -2.61 8.75 -29.02
C ALA A 122 -1.43 7.87 -28.55
N LEU A 123 -0.86 8.13 -27.38
CA LEU A 123 0.20 7.29 -26.79
C LEU A 123 -0.35 5.97 -26.25
N ALA A 124 -1.54 5.97 -25.63
CA ALA A 124 -2.18 4.76 -25.11
C ALA A 124 -2.63 3.79 -26.23
N LEU A 125 -2.99 4.31 -27.41
CA LEU A 125 -3.24 3.50 -28.61
C LEU A 125 -1.97 2.85 -29.17
N LEU A 126 -0.79 3.38 -28.84
CA LEU A 126 0.51 2.83 -29.26
C LEU A 126 1.06 1.79 -28.26
N ASP A 127 0.59 1.79 -27.01
CA ASP A 127 1.12 0.97 -25.91
C ASP A 127 0.32 -0.34 -25.68
N GLY A 128 -0.14 -0.95 -26.78
CA GLY A 128 -0.76 -2.28 -26.80
C GLY A 128 0.24 -3.42 -26.55
N GLY A 129 1.05 -3.35 -25.49
CA GLY A 129 2.06 -4.35 -25.15
C GLY A 129 2.44 -4.26 -23.67
N GLY A 130 1.74 -5.03 -22.84
CA GLY A 130 1.83 -4.92 -21.38
C GLY A 130 3.18 -5.29 -20.76
N LEU A 131 3.29 -5.02 -19.45
CA LEU A 131 3.78 -5.99 -18.47
C LEU A 131 3.43 -5.51 -17.05
N HIS A 132 2.56 -6.28 -16.43
CA HIS A 132 2.22 -6.23 -15.03
C HIS A 132 3.36 -6.82 -14.21
N LEU A 133 4.05 -6.01 -13.42
CA LEU A 133 5.02 -6.49 -12.44
C LEU A 133 4.61 -6.00 -11.05
N GLN A 134 3.97 -6.90 -10.30
CA GLN A 134 3.74 -6.74 -8.87
C GLN A 134 5.02 -7.14 -8.13
N HIS A 135 5.56 -6.21 -7.36
CA HIS A 135 6.60 -6.47 -6.37
C HIS A 135 6.01 -6.18 -4.99
N GLU A 136 5.76 -7.21 -4.20
CA GLU A 136 5.45 -7.08 -2.77
C GLU A 136 6.77 -7.21 -1.98
N VAL A 137 7.10 -6.16 -1.21
CA VAL A 137 8.11 -6.20 -0.15
C VAL A 137 7.38 -6.06 1.17
N PHE A 138 7.52 -7.10 2.00
CA PHE A 138 6.94 -7.20 3.33
C PHE A 138 7.93 -6.63 4.36
N CYS A 139 7.51 -5.64 5.12
CA CYS A 139 8.09 -5.30 6.42
C CYS A 139 7.00 -4.56 7.20
N ASP A 140 6.69 -4.99 8.42
CA ASP A 140 6.07 -4.08 9.37
C ASP A 140 6.50 -4.35 10.82
N PHE A 141 6.67 -3.22 11.48
CA PHE A 141 7.33 -2.91 12.74
C PHE A 141 6.22 -2.71 13.78
N PHE A 142 6.33 -3.35 14.96
CA PHE A 142 5.34 -3.24 16.02
C PHE A 142 5.51 -1.93 16.82
N GLY A 143 4.40 -1.26 17.08
CA GLY A 143 4.19 -0.26 18.14
C GLY A 143 2.83 -0.51 18.77
#